data_AF-X0VLQ2-F1
#
_entry.id   AF-X0VLQ2-F1
#
_cell.length_a   1.000
_cell.length_b   1.000
_cell.length_c   1.000
_cell.angle_alpha   90.00
_cell.angle_beta   90.00
_cell.angle_gamma   90.00
#
_symmetry.space_group_name_H-M   'P 1'
#
loop_
_entity.id
_entity.type
_entity.pdbx_description
1 polymer ?
#
loop_
_entity_poly.entity_id
_entity_poly.type
_entity_poly.pdbx_seq_one_letter_code
_entity_poly.pdbx_strand_id
1 'polypeptide(L)'
;MSKRIYLGREFSKYAKIAGGTILTITALFFVLMILGFEITGSDDQCLGTSEDPCVSYGKICNLGPDNYDIYNPESIKLDFSPTIKDHWIFFKDGRIKREFLIPKGIDHSTVGWRFENFTDATKPRKDRVYVHRFARYSCQDYMIVGLKNGPDDVIKWGMGVGKEYLDPFWYGIDGAANISVST
;
A
#
# COMPACT_ATOMS: atom_id res chain seq x y z
N MET A 1 -20.23 -13.99 2.77
CA MET A 1 -19.57 -14.70 3.90
C MET A 1 -18.32 -13.90 4.27
N SER A 2 -17.57 -14.22 5.32
CA SER A 2 -16.24 -13.62 5.53
C SER A 2 -15.19 -14.66 5.13
N LYS A 3 -14.36 -14.32 4.16
CA LYS A 3 -13.21 -15.10 3.72
C LYS A 3 -11.98 -14.61 4.47
N ARG A 4 -11.19 -15.56 4.94
CA ARG A 4 -9.96 -15.28 5.66
C ARG A 4 -8.80 -15.38 4.68
N ILE A 5 -8.00 -14.33 4.57
CA ILE A 5 -6.74 -14.36 3.84
C ILE A 5 -5.63 -14.66 4.85
N TYR A 6 -5.04 -15.85 4.73
CA TYR A 6 -3.82 -16.23 5.43
C TYR A 6 -2.67 -16.21 4.43
N LEU A 7 -1.91 -15.12 4.41
CA LEU A 7 -0.81 -14.95 3.47
C LEU A 7 0.30 -15.99 3.65
N GLY A 8 0.46 -16.65 4.80
CA GLY A 8 1.43 -17.76 4.90
C GLY A 8 1.02 -19.04 4.15
N ARG A 9 -0.29 -19.37 4.15
CA ARG A 9 -0.80 -20.69 3.72
C ARG A 9 -1.42 -20.69 2.34
N GLU A 10 -2.19 -19.65 1.99
CA GLU A 10 -2.71 -19.53 0.63
C GLU A 10 -1.58 -19.11 -0.31
N PHE A 11 -0.68 -18.24 0.14
CA PHE A 11 0.47 -17.85 -0.65
C PHE A 11 1.45 -19.01 -0.84
N SER A 12 1.64 -20.00 0.05
CA SER A 12 2.51 -21.15 -0.29
C SER A 12 2.06 -21.94 -1.53
N LYS A 13 0.76 -21.85 -1.90
CA LYS A 13 0.26 -22.39 -3.18
C LYS A 13 0.65 -21.51 -4.38
N TYR A 14 0.73 -20.19 -4.19
CA TYR A 14 1.07 -19.20 -5.21
C TYR A 14 2.57 -18.78 -5.21
N ALA A 15 3.30 -18.98 -4.13
CA ALA A 15 4.69 -18.58 -3.86
C ALA A 15 5.70 -19.53 -4.52
N LYS A 16 5.28 -20.77 -4.78
CA LYS A 16 6.04 -21.70 -5.63
C LYS A 16 6.29 -21.13 -7.04
N ILE A 17 5.51 -20.13 -7.45
CA ILE A 17 5.62 -19.47 -8.75
C ILE A 17 6.57 -18.25 -8.67
N ALA A 18 6.84 -17.69 -7.48
CA ALA A 18 7.49 -16.38 -7.34
C ALA A 18 8.84 -16.38 -6.58
N GLY A 19 9.36 -17.53 -6.14
CA GLY A 19 10.77 -17.67 -5.73
C GLY A 19 11.26 -16.73 -4.62
N GLY A 20 10.69 -16.80 -3.41
CA GLY A 20 11.25 -16.10 -2.23
C GLY A 20 10.27 -15.99 -1.06
N THR A 21 10.75 -16.24 0.16
CA THR A 21 9.97 -16.41 1.41
C THR A 21 9.72 -15.11 2.18
N ILE A 22 9.78 -13.94 1.54
CA ILE A 22 9.48 -12.65 2.18
C ILE A 22 8.12 -12.17 1.69
N LEU A 23 7.15 -12.09 2.61
CA LEU A 23 5.81 -11.57 2.33
C LEU A 23 5.85 -10.05 2.29
N THR A 24 5.80 -9.49 1.09
CA THR A 24 5.75 -8.03 0.87
C THR A 24 4.30 -7.54 0.79
N ILE A 25 4.04 -6.24 0.96
CA ILE A 25 2.72 -5.65 0.69
C ILE A 25 2.34 -5.92 -0.77
N THR A 26 3.31 -5.93 -1.67
CA THR A 26 3.09 -6.21 -3.09
C THR A 26 2.45 -7.58 -3.31
N ALA A 27 2.83 -8.59 -2.51
CA ALA A 27 2.19 -9.90 -2.47
C ALA A 27 0.72 -9.85 -1.98
N LEU A 28 0.41 -9.07 -0.93
CA LEU A 28 -0.97 -8.90 -0.48
C LEU A 28 -1.85 -8.34 -1.60
N PHE A 29 -1.43 -7.25 -2.23
CA PHE A 29 -2.20 -6.59 -3.28
C PHE A 29 -2.38 -7.49 -4.52
N PHE A 30 -1.38 -8.29 -4.87
CA PHE A 30 -1.50 -9.32 -5.89
C PHE A 30 -2.61 -10.34 -5.58
N VAL A 31 -2.66 -10.84 -4.35
CA VAL A 31 -3.75 -11.73 -3.92
C VAL A 31 -5.10 -11.01 -4.03
N LEU A 32 -5.18 -9.73 -3.69
CA LEU A 32 -6.42 -8.96 -3.86
C LEU A 32 -6.82 -8.87 -5.34
N MET A 33 -5.90 -8.56 -6.25
CA MET A 33 -6.17 -8.51 -7.70
C MET A 33 -6.68 -9.87 -8.23
N ILE A 34 -6.03 -10.99 -7.86
CA ILE A 34 -6.51 -12.34 -8.22
C ILE A 34 -7.91 -12.61 -7.67
N LEU A 35 -8.23 -12.07 -6.49
CA LEU A 35 -9.55 -12.18 -5.87
C LEU A 35 -10.59 -11.24 -6.49
N GLY A 36 -10.24 -10.54 -7.58
CA GLY A 36 -11.14 -9.66 -8.34
C GLY A 36 -11.26 -8.25 -7.77
N PHE A 37 -10.25 -7.80 -7.03
CA PHE A 37 -10.21 -6.41 -6.59
C PHE A 37 -9.68 -5.50 -7.69
N GLU A 38 -10.31 -4.34 -7.84
CA GLU A 38 -9.75 -3.25 -8.63
C GLU A 38 -8.87 -2.39 -7.75
N ILE A 39 -7.67 -2.09 -8.21
CA ILE A 39 -6.70 -1.27 -7.48
C ILE A 39 -6.23 -0.17 -8.41
N THR A 40 -6.22 1.07 -7.92
CA THR A 40 -5.71 2.23 -8.65
C THR A 40 -4.62 2.93 -7.85
N GLY A 41 -3.76 3.68 -8.53
CA GLY A 41 -2.71 4.52 -7.95
C GLY A 41 -2.38 5.68 -8.89
N SER A 42 -1.59 6.63 -8.40
CA SER A 42 -1.10 7.78 -9.16
C SER A 42 0.41 7.70 -9.38
N ASP A 43 0.85 8.21 -10.52
CA ASP A 43 2.23 8.63 -10.74
C ASP A 43 2.40 10.05 -10.20
N ASP A 44 3.42 10.28 -9.40
CA ASP A 44 3.62 11.55 -8.70
C ASP A 44 5.06 12.05 -8.87
N GLN A 45 5.22 13.37 -8.92
CA GLN A 45 6.53 14.02 -8.94
C GLN A 45 6.79 14.65 -7.57
N CYS A 46 7.96 14.38 -6.99
CA CYS A 46 8.28 14.78 -5.63
C CYS A 46 9.79 14.72 -5.35
N LEU A 47 10.24 15.56 -4.42
CA LEU A 47 11.63 15.50 -3.90
C LEU A 47 11.85 14.31 -2.97
N GLY A 48 10.80 13.83 -2.29
CA GLY A 48 10.92 12.76 -1.30
C GLY A 48 11.70 13.19 -0.05
N THR A 49 11.64 14.48 0.31
CA THR A 49 12.23 15.00 1.56
C THR A 49 11.18 15.09 2.67
N SER A 50 11.61 15.44 3.88
CA SER A 50 10.68 15.67 4.99
C SER A 50 9.71 16.84 4.73
N GLU A 51 10.14 17.85 3.99
CA GLU A 51 9.34 19.05 3.66
C GLU A 51 8.52 18.87 2.38
N ASP A 52 8.97 17.99 1.48
CA ASP A 52 8.25 17.59 0.26
C ASP A 52 8.31 16.06 0.09
N PRO A 53 7.53 15.31 0.88
CA PRO A 53 7.52 13.86 0.79
C PRO A 53 6.78 13.42 -0.47
N CYS A 54 7.13 12.23 -0.95
CA CYS A 54 6.38 11.62 -2.04
C CYS A 54 5.07 11.07 -1.51
N VAL A 55 3.95 11.52 -2.07
CA VAL A 55 2.61 11.10 -1.64
C VAL A 55 1.83 10.61 -2.84
N SER A 56 1.37 9.37 -2.76
CA SER A 56 0.46 8.80 -3.75
C SER A 56 -0.85 8.39 -3.13
N TYR A 57 -1.91 8.59 -3.91
CA TYR A 57 -3.26 8.21 -3.53
C TYR A 57 -3.77 7.13 -4.46
N GLY A 58 -4.63 6.28 -3.92
CA GLY A 58 -5.28 5.29 -4.71
C GLY A 58 -6.51 4.71 -4.04
N LYS A 59 -7.10 3.73 -4.70
CA LYS A 59 -8.32 3.08 -4.24
C LYS A 59 -8.21 1.58 -4.43
N ILE A 60 -8.72 0.84 -3.46
CA ILE A 60 -8.85 -0.62 -3.51
C ILE A 60 -10.34 -0.94 -3.42
N CYS A 61 -10.91 -1.51 -4.47
CA CYS A 61 -12.33 -1.84 -4.57
C CYS A 61 -12.52 -3.36 -4.55
N ASN A 62 -13.18 -3.85 -3.51
CA ASN A 62 -13.70 -5.21 -3.47
C ASN A 62 -15.06 -5.24 -4.16
N LEU A 63 -15.08 -5.66 -5.43
CA LEU A 63 -16.31 -5.79 -6.20
C LEU A 63 -17.08 -7.09 -5.92
N GLY A 64 -16.51 -7.96 -5.07
CA GLY A 64 -17.08 -9.26 -4.73
C GLY A 64 -18.07 -9.25 -3.57
N PRO A 65 -18.86 -10.33 -3.42
CA PRO A 65 -19.87 -10.50 -2.36
C PRO A 65 -19.32 -10.82 -0.97
N ASP A 66 -18.02 -11.13 -0.86
CA ASP A 66 -17.39 -11.59 0.36
C ASP A 66 -16.51 -10.51 0.99
N ASN A 67 -16.47 -10.50 2.32
CA ASN A 67 -15.47 -9.71 3.03
C ASN A 67 -14.15 -10.45 3.03
N TYR A 68 -13.05 -9.75 2.85
CA TYR A 68 -11.70 -10.31 2.93
C TYR A 68 -10.99 -9.74 4.14
N ASP A 69 -10.73 -10.61 5.10
CA ASP A 69 -10.10 -10.29 6.37
C ASP A 69 -8.64 -10.73 6.32
N ILE A 70 -7.72 -9.80 6.58
CA ILE A 70 -6.29 -10.07 6.70
C ILE A 70 -6.01 -10.50 8.14
N TYR A 71 -5.52 -11.74 8.31
CA TYR A 71 -5.17 -12.28 9.61
C TYR A 71 -3.65 -12.27 9.82
N ASN A 72 -3.26 -11.88 11.04
CA ASN A 72 -1.92 -11.80 11.63
C ASN A 72 -0.75 -12.42 10.81
N PRO A 73 -0.04 -11.62 10.00
CA PRO A 73 1.09 -12.07 9.22
C PRO A 73 2.39 -11.45 9.77
N GLU A 74 3.33 -12.27 10.20
CA GLU A 74 4.63 -11.78 10.65
C GLU A 74 5.34 -11.00 9.53
N SER A 75 5.26 -9.68 9.64
CA SER A 75 5.84 -8.63 8.79
C SER A 75 5.48 -8.67 7.30
N ILE A 76 4.26 -8.23 6.93
CA ILE A 76 4.07 -7.69 5.58
C ILE A 76 4.90 -6.40 5.50
N LYS A 77 5.92 -6.37 4.66
CA LYS A 77 6.78 -5.19 4.45
C LYS A 77 6.47 -4.54 3.10
N LEU A 78 6.33 -3.22 3.04
CA LEU A 78 6.43 -2.57 1.73
C LEU A 78 7.87 -2.72 1.24
N ASP A 79 7.99 -2.97 -0.05
CA ASP A 79 9.27 -3.04 -0.73
C ASP A 79 9.27 -2.01 -1.86
N PHE A 80 10.42 -1.38 -2.07
CA PHE A 80 10.61 -0.26 -2.99
C PHE A 80 11.87 -0.52 -3.81
N SER A 81 11.83 -0.18 -5.10
CA SER A 81 12.98 -0.32 -5.99
C SER A 81 13.26 1.00 -6.73
N PRO A 82 14.38 1.69 -6.44
CA PRO A 82 15.37 1.37 -5.40
C PRO A 82 14.81 1.52 -3.99
N THR A 83 15.50 0.96 -3.00
CA THR A 83 15.14 1.13 -1.58
C THR A 83 15.07 2.61 -1.23
N ILE A 84 14.05 2.99 -0.47
CA ILE A 84 13.83 4.36 -0.02
C ILE A 84 14.16 4.52 1.47
N LYS A 85 14.28 5.77 1.93
CA LYS A 85 14.68 6.11 3.31
C LYS A 85 13.64 5.68 4.34
N ASP A 86 12.38 5.99 4.10
CA ASP A 86 11.27 5.60 4.98
C ASP A 86 9.93 5.67 4.22
N HIS A 87 8.90 5.00 4.76
CA HIS A 87 7.57 4.97 4.16
C HIS A 87 6.47 4.64 5.15
N TRP A 88 5.25 5.04 4.81
CA TRP A 88 4.04 4.76 5.56
C TRP A 88 2.87 4.55 4.62
N ILE A 89 1.99 3.60 4.95
CA ILE A 89 0.71 3.42 4.28
C ILE A 89 -0.42 3.78 5.25
N PHE A 90 -1.40 4.48 4.71
CA PHE A 90 -2.59 4.89 5.43
C PHE A 90 -3.82 4.49 4.66
N PHE A 91 -4.90 4.27 5.40
CA PHE A 91 -6.23 4.08 4.85
C PHE A 91 -7.15 5.17 5.37
N LYS A 92 -8.01 5.67 4.50
CA LYS A 92 -8.95 6.73 4.87
C LYS A 92 -9.88 6.25 5.99
N ASP A 93 -9.88 7.03 7.07
CA ASP A 93 -10.71 6.82 8.24
C ASP A 93 -11.01 8.20 8.85
N GLY A 94 -12.17 8.75 8.49
CA GLY A 94 -12.60 10.10 8.88
C GLY A 94 -12.76 10.35 10.39
N ARG A 95 -12.48 9.33 11.22
CA ARG A 95 -12.47 9.45 12.68
C ARG A 95 -11.11 9.87 13.23
N ILE A 96 -10.04 9.78 12.43
CA ILE A 96 -8.69 10.16 12.85
C ILE A 96 -8.56 11.68 12.90
N LYS A 97 -8.27 12.22 14.09
CA LYS A 97 -8.11 13.66 14.33
C LYS A 97 -6.69 14.09 14.68
N ARG A 98 -5.76 13.14 14.83
CA ARG A 98 -4.39 13.38 15.29
C ARG A 98 -3.42 13.16 14.13
N GLU A 99 -2.40 13.99 14.09
CA GLU A 99 -1.31 13.85 13.14
C GLU A 99 -0.37 12.71 13.52
N PHE A 100 0.03 11.92 12.54
CA PHE A 100 1.00 10.85 12.66
C PHE A 100 2.38 11.25 12.10
N LEU A 101 2.41 11.99 10.98
CA LEU A 101 3.66 12.35 10.29
C LEU A 101 4.28 13.65 10.81
N ILE A 102 3.49 14.65 11.21
CA ILE A 102 4.02 15.91 11.77
C ILE A 102 4.93 15.67 12.98
N PRO A 103 4.59 14.84 13.99
CA PRO A 103 5.48 14.55 15.11
C PRO A 103 6.76 13.80 14.72
N LYS A 104 6.81 13.23 13.52
CA LYS A 104 7.99 12.58 12.92
C LYS A 104 8.83 13.55 12.08
N GLY A 105 8.45 14.82 12.02
CA GLY A 105 9.12 15.84 11.23
C GLY A 105 8.89 15.69 9.73
N ILE A 106 7.71 15.23 9.31
CA ILE A 106 7.33 15.10 7.90
C ILE A 106 6.12 16.00 7.66
N ASP A 107 6.26 16.97 6.78
CA ASP A 107 5.29 18.02 6.49
C ASP A 107 4.17 17.52 5.56
N HIS A 108 3.39 16.56 6.07
CA HIS A 108 2.21 16.07 5.40
C HIS A 108 1.11 15.74 6.38
N SER A 109 -0.09 16.28 6.17
CA SER A 109 -1.22 16.02 7.05
C SER A 109 -1.75 14.60 6.87
N THR A 110 -2.08 13.99 7.98
CA THR A 110 -2.65 12.63 8.10
C THR A 110 -4.00 12.64 8.82
N VAL A 111 -4.59 13.82 9.03
CA VAL A 111 -5.94 13.93 9.58
C VAL A 111 -6.92 13.23 8.63
N GLY A 112 -7.78 12.39 9.20
CA GLY A 112 -8.69 11.54 8.42
C GLY A 112 -8.05 10.28 7.83
N TRP A 113 -6.78 9.98 8.14
CA TRP A 113 -6.05 8.82 7.64
C TRP A 113 -5.50 7.96 8.77
N ARG A 114 -5.80 6.66 8.77
CA ARG A 114 -5.29 5.70 9.76
C ARG A 114 -4.04 5.03 9.23
N PHE A 115 -2.94 5.15 9.96
CA PHE A 115 -1.71 4.40 9.70
C PHE A 115 -1.96 2.89 9.82
N GLU A 116 -1.43 2.13 8.86
CA GLU A 116 -1.55 0.67 8.82
C GLU A 116 -0.16 0.08 8.54
N ASN A 117 0.24 -0.90 9.33
CA ASN A 117 1.42 -1.73 9.02
C ASN A 117 1.07 -3.21 8.96
N PHE A 118 -0.24 -3.52 8.92
CA PHE A 118 -0.79 -4.87 8.89
C PHE A 118 -0.28 -5.77 10.02
N THR A 119 0.08 -5.17 11.16
CA THR A 119 0.41 -5.88 12.40
C THR A 119 -0.68 -5.66 13.44
N ASP A 120 -0.58 -6.40 14.54
CA ASP A 120 -1.46 -6.22 15.70
C ASP A 120 -1.40 -4.80 16.29
N ALA A 121 -0.30 -4.07 16.07
CA ALA A 121 -0.14 -2.70 16.56
C ALA A 121 -1.09 -1.70 15.86
N THR A 122 -1.47 -1.95 14.60
CA THR A 122 -2.35 -1.06 13.83
C THR A 122 -3.78 -1.58 13.71
N LYS A 123 -4.15 -2.62 14.48
CA LYS A 123 -5.51 -3.16 14.52
C LYS A 123 -6.55 -2.06 14.74
N PRO A 124 -7.60 -1.97 13.91
CA PRO A 124 -8.62 -0.94 14.04
C PRO A 124 -9.42 -1.06 15.33
N ARG A 125 -9.52 -2.27 15.91
CA ARG A 125 -10.09 -2.51 17.23
C ARG A 125 -9.40 -3.69 17.91
N LYS A 126 -9.17 -3.57 19.22
CA LYS A 126 -8.48 -4.59 20.03
C LYS A 126 -9.23 -5.93 20.11
N ASP A 127 -10.55 -5.92 19.95
CA ASP A 127 -11.41 -7.11 20.00
C ASP A 127 -11.51 -7.86 18.66
N ARG A 128 -10.89 -7.35 17.60
CA ARG A 128 -10.92 -7.98 16.27
C ARG A 128 -9.72 -8.93 16.11
N VAL A 129 -10.02 -10.09 15.53
CA VAL A 129 -9.01 -11.14 15.25
C VAL A 129 -8.19 -10.80 13.98
N TYR A 130 -8.73 -10.00 13.08
CA TYR A 130 -8.07 -9.55 11.86
C TYR A 130 -7.38 -8.18 12.05
N VAL A 131 -6.32 -7.92 11.30
CA VAL A 131 -5.58 -6.63 11.30
C VAL A 131 -6.20 -5.63 10.33
N HIS A 132 -6.75 -6.10 9.21
CA HIS A 132 -7.42 -5.27 8.22
C HIS A 132 -8.59 -6.04 7.56
N ARG A 133 -9.64 -5.34 7.13
CA ARG A 133 -10.77 -5.93 6.39
C ARG A 133 -11.10 -5.09 5.18
N PHE A 134 -11.12 -5.73 4.02
CA PHE A 134 -11.75 -5.20 2.83
C PHE A 134 -13.20 -5.67 2.77
N ALA A 135 -14.13 -4.76 3.04
CA ALA A 135 -15.55 -5.10 3.05
C ALA A 135 -16.07 -5.41 1.63
N ARG A 136 -17.05 -6.30 1.53
CA ARG A 136 -17.73 -6.62 0.26
C ARG A 136 -18.35 -5.37 -0.38
N TYR A 137 -18.37 -5.31 -1.71
CA TYR A 137 -18.96 -4.22 -2.49
C TYR A 137 -18.56 -2.83 -2.00
N SER A 138 -17.29 -2.67 -1.66
CA SER A 138 -16.80 -1.41 -1.09
C SER A 138 -15.43 -1.06 -1.63
N CYS A 139 -15.18 0.24 -1.68
CA CYS A 139 -13.88 0.78 -2.01
C CYS A 139 -13.28 1.45 -0.79
N GLN A 140 -11.97 1.35 -0.68
CA GLN A 140 -11.21 1.99 0.37
C GLN A 140 -10.10 2.83 -0.26
N ASP A 141 -10.09 4.11 0.10
CA ASP A 141 -9.02 5.02 -0.30
C ASP A 141 -7.78 4.72 0.56
N TYR A 142 -6.61 4.71 -0.08
CA TYR A 142 -5.33 4.59 0.58
C TYR A 142 -4.41 5.76 0.20
N MET A 143 -3.43 6.01 1.05
CA MET A 143 -2.37 6.99 0.86
C MET A 143 -1.05 6.34 1.21
N ILE A 144 -0.06 6.45 0.33
CA ILE A 144 1.31 6.03 0.59
C ILE A 144 2.17 7.29 0.65
N VAL A 145 2.95 7.41 1.71
CA VAL A 145 3.92 8.49 1.90
C VAL A 145 5.30 7.89 1.97
N GLY A 146 6.27 8.44 1.25
CA GLY A 146 7.65 7.95 1.27
C GLY A 146 8.70 9.06 1.13
N LEU A 147 9.88 8.75 1.66
CA LEU A 147 11.06 9.60 1.62
C LEU A 147 12.15 8.94 0.76
N LYS A 148 12.67 9.65 -0.23
CA LYS A 148 13.72 9.16 -1.13
C LYS A 148 15.11 9.26 -0.46
N ASN A 149 16.11 8.60 -1.05
CA ASN A 149 17.50 8.80 -0.64
C ASN A 149 18.10 10.05 -1.29
N GLY A 150 17.65 10.38 -2.50
CA GLY A 150 17.95 11.61 -3.22
C GLY A 150 16.74 12.17 -3.98
N PRO A 151 16.70 13.49 -4.22
CA PRO A 151 15.57 14.16 -4.90
C PRO A 151 15.40 13.76 -6.37
N ASP A 152 16.48 13.28 -7.00
CA ASP A 152 16.48 12.86 -8.40
C ASP A 152 16.13 11.37 -8.56
N ASP A 153 15.97 10.63 -7.46
CA ASP A 153 15.64 9.22 -7.49
C ASP A 153 14.26 9.03 -8.15
N VAL A 154 14.20 8.15 -9.15
CA VAL A 154 12.95 7.61 -9.66
C VAL A 154 12.65 6.35 -8.86
N ILE A 155 11.66 6.44 -7.97
CA ILE A 155 11.24 5.29 -7.18
C ILE A 155 10.07 4.64 -7.87
N LYS A 156 10.32 3.43 -8.37
CA LYS A 156 9.25 2.53 -8.75
C LYS A 156 8.72 1.89 -7.49
N TRP A 157 7.47 2.18 -7.18
CA TRP A 157 6.74 1.49 -6.13
C TRP A 157 5.56 0.84 -6.81
N GLY A 158 5.43 -0.47 -6.68
CA GLY A 158 4.46 -1.17 -7.48
C GLY A 158 3.84 -2.34 -6.77
N MET A 159 2.67 -2.71 -7.24
CA MET A 159 1.83 -3.75 -6.68
C MET A 159 1.67 -4.83 -7.75
N GLY A 160 2.37 -5.96 -7.60
CA GLY A 160 2.23 -7.07 -8.55
C GLY A 160 3.37 -8.10 -8.50
N VAL A 161 3.17 -9.21 -9.20
CA VAL A 161 4.16 -10.29 -9.42
C VAL A 161 4.01 -10.78 -10.86
N GLY A 162 5.11 -10.83 -11.62
CA GLY A 162 5.09 -11.32 -13.00
C GLY A 162 4.64 -10.26 -14.00
N LYS A 163 3.64 -10.58 -14.84
CA LYS A 163 3.21 -9.74 -15.99
C LYS A 163 2.08 -8.77 -15.68
N GLU A 164 1.46 -8.87 -14.51
CA GLU A 164 0.39 -7.98 -14.05
C GLU A 164 0.96 -7.13 -12.91
N TYR A 165 1.32 -5.89 -13.24
CA TYR A 165 2.05 -5.00 -12.35
C TYR A 165 1.39 -3.62 -12.40
N LEU A 166 0.85 -3.18 -11.26
CA LEU A 166 0.60 -1.76 -11.02
C LEU A 166 1.96 -1.11 -10.87
N ASP A 167 2.30 -0.21 -11.80
CA ASP A 167 3.63 0.37 -11.94
C ASP A 167 3.68 1.88 -11.63
N PRO A 168 3.18 2.37 -10.49
CA PRO A 168 3.32 3.78 -10.21
C PRO A 168 4.77 4.18 -9.92
N PHE A 169 5.09 5.40 -10.33
CA PHE A 169 6.40 5.99 -10.16
C PHE A 169 6.32 7.25 -9.30
N TRP A 170 7.32 7.41 -8.43
CA TRP A 170 7.71 8.69 -7.89
C TRP A 170 8.87 9.25 -8.68
N TYR A 171 8.59 10.16 -9.60
CA TYR A 171 9.61 10.81 -10.41
C TYR A 171 10.38 11.86 -9.61
N GLY A 172 11.69 11.98 -9.87
CA GLY A 172 12.51 13.08 -9.37
C GLY A 172 12.30 14.37 -10.16
N ILE A 173 13.02 15.43 -9.80
CA ILE A 173 12.89 16.78 -10.40
C ILE A 173 13.15 16.75 -11.91
N ASP A 174 14.12 15.95 -12.34
CA ASP A 174 14.53 15.85 -13.75
C ASP A 174 13.88 14.66 -14.50
N GLY A 175 13.04 13.89 -13.81
CA GLY A 175 12.28 12.80 -14.42
C GLY A 175 11.09 13.34 -15.19
N ALA A 176 11.23 13.53 -16.51
CA ALA A 176 10.12 13.91 -17.36
C ALA A 176 8.99 12.87 -17.26
N ALA A 177 7.88 13.24 -16.62
CA ALA A 177 6.62 12.50 -16.65
C ALA A 177 5.97 12.62 -18.05
N ASN A 178 6.58 12.00 -19.07
CA ASN A 178 5.94 11.81 -20.36
C ASN A 178 4.92 10.67 -20.26
N ILE A 179 3.87 10.87 -19.49
CA ILE A 179 2.77 9.92 -19.38
C ILE A 179 1.67 10.36 -20.36
N SER A 180 1.74 9.86 -21.58
CA SER A 180 0.57 9.81 -22.46
C SER A 180 -0.26 8.58 -22.08
N VAL A 181 -1.35 8.77 -21.34
CA VAL A 181 -2.39 7.73 -21.22
C VAL A 181 -3.23 7.77 -22.49
N SER A 182 -2.97 6.87 -23.43
CA SER A 182 -3.92 6.58 -24.50
C SER A 182 -5.03 5.69 -23.93
N THR A 183 -6.25 6.22 -23.90
CA THR A 183 -7.50 5.51 -23.63
C THR A 183 -7.83 4.50 -24.71
#